data_AF-A0A177LNA7-F1
#
_entry.id   AF-A0A177LNA7-F1
#
_cell.length_a   1.000
_cell.length_b   1.000
_cell.length_c   1.000
_cell.angle_alpha   90.00
_cell.angle_beta   90.00
_cell.angle_gamma   90.00
#
_symmetry.space_group_name_H-M   'P 1'
#
loop_
_entity.id
_entity.type
_entity.pdbx_description
1 polymer ?
#
loop_
_entity_poly.entity_id
_entity_poly.type
_entity_poly.pdbx_seq_one_letter_code
_entity_poly.pdbx_strand_id
1 'polypeptide(L)'
;MALELQLAHCDTCNGYYSSTVLNPKDLHHPRIIDHFFYHGEPWFTLDRKTFDQTVDHQADSVRIIDFEDHIKDDQRYCTCGKKTKHVKEHLYYLAPSTNRNKKTLTEYVDQDIYFYDLYITYNNFHQDLPTRQAI
;
A
#
# COMPACT_ATOMS: atom_id res chain seq x y z
N MET A 1 11.67 -19.25 -21.25
CA MET A 1 10.20 -19.41 -21.32
C MET A 1 9.64 -18.01 -21.32
N ALA A 2 8.77 -17.66 -22.27
CA ALA A 2 8.09 -16.36 -22.25
C ALA A 2 7.07 -16.38 -21.10
N LEU A 3 7.04 -15.33 -20.29
CA LEU A 3 6.12 -15.20 -19.17
C LEU A 3 4.94 -14.37 -19.67
N GLU A 4 3.74 -14.94 -19.64
CA GLU A 4 2.55 -14.26 -20.15
C GLU A 4 1.70 -13.74 -18.99
N LEU A 5 1.28 -12.48 -19.10
CA LEU A 5 0.40 -11.82 -18.15
C LEU A 5 -0.98 -11.58 -18.76
N GLN A 6 -2.00 -11.62 -17.92
CA GLN A 6 -3.34 -11.12 -18.22
C GLN A 6 -3.51 -9.73 -17.61
N LEU A 7 -3.99 -8.78 -18.42
CA LEU A 7 -4.24 -7.40 -18.00
C LEU A 7 -5.71 -7.05 -18.15
N ALA A 8 -6.26 -6.51 -17.08
CA ALA A 8 -7.56 -5.84 -17.07
C ALA A 8 -7.37 -4.42 -17.63
N HIS A 9 -7.70 -4.22 -18.90
CA HIS A 9 -7.51 -2.97 -19.64
C HIS A 9 -8.75 -2.07 -19.59
N CYS A 10 -8.52 -0.76 -19.63
CA CYS A 10 -9.54 0.25 -19.78
C CYS A 10 -9.43 0.92 -21.15
N ASP A 11 -10.50 0.88 -21.93
CA ASP A 11 -10.48 1.41 -23.30
C ASP A 11 -10.60 2.94 -23.34
N THR A 12 -10.93 3.57 -22.21
CA THR A 12 -11.11 5.03 -22.11
C THR A 12 -9.81 5.79 -21.78
N CYS A 13 -8.95 5.25 -20.90
CA CYS A 13 -7.65 5.83 -20.55
C CYS A 13 -6.47 5.14 -21.26
N ASN A 14 -6.68 4.02 -21.97
CA ASN A 14 -5.62 3.12 -22.44
C ASN A 14 -4.65 2.66 -21.34
N GLY A 15 -5.12 2.63 -20.10
CA GLY A 15 -4.39 2.13 -18.94
C GLY A 15 -4.99 0.81 -18.45
N TYR A 16 -4.32 0.18 -17.49
CA TYR A 16 -4.80 -1.06 -16.87
C TYR A 16 -5.21 -0.85 -15.41
N TYR A 17 -6.15 -1.69 -14.94
CA TYR A 17 -6.67 -1.69 -13.57
C TYR A 17 -5.94 -2.70 -12.69
N SER A 18 -5.71 -3.89 -13.21
CA SER A 18 -5.01 -4.97 -12.53
C SER A 18 -4.35 -5.88 -13.55
N SER A 19 -3.38 -6.66 -13.10
CA SER A 19 -2.66 -7.61 -13.91
C SER A 19 -2.36 -8.87 -13.09
N THR A 20 -2.34 -10.02 -13.75
CA THR A 20 -2.07 -11.31 -13.10
C THR A 20 -1.34 -12.25 -14.05
N VAL A 21 -0.82 -13.35 -13.51
CA VAL A 21 -0.09 -14.36 -14.28
C VAL A 21 -1.08 -15.27 -15.00
N LEU A 22 -0.88 -15.50 -16.30
CA LEU A 22 -1.74 -16.39 -17.08
C LEU A 22 -1.66 -17.84 -16.57
N ASN A 23 -0.42 -18.31 -16.38
CA ASN A 23 -0.10 -19.68 -16.00
C ASN A 23 0.24 -19.76 -14.50
N PRO A 24 -0.51 -20.54 -13.71
CA PRO A 24 -0.26 -20.65 -12.27
C PRO A 24 1.07 -21.35 -11.93
N LYS A 25 1.71 -22.02 -12.88
CA LYS A 25 3.05 -22.62 -12.69
C LYS A 25 4.15 -21.56 -12.57
N ASP A 26 3.90 -20.38 -13.15
CA ASP A 26 4.88 -19.30 -13.20
C ASP A 26 4.75 -18.35 -11.99
N LEU A 27 3.77 -18.56 -11.10
CA LEU A 27 3.54 -17.78 -9.88
C LEU A 27 4.79 -17.64 -9.00
N HIS A 28 5.58 -18.70 -8.91
CA HIS A 28 6.80 -18.74 -8.09
C HIS A 28 8.05 -18.28 -8.84
N HIS A 29 7.89 -17.77 -10.07
CA HIS A 29 9.02 -17.27 -10.82
C HIS A 29 9.57 -16.00 -10.13
N PRO A 30 10.90 -15.88 -9.90
CA PRO A 30 11.48 -14.76 -9.17
C PRO A 30 11.07 -13.39 -9.71
N ARG A 31 10.98 -13.25 -11.04
CA ARG A 31 10.57 -12.01 -11.70
C ARG A 31 9.11 -11.62 -11.44
N ILE A 32 8.21 -12.59 -11.30
CA ILE A 32 6.80 -12.33 -11.00
C ILE A 32 6.66 -11.89 -9.54
N ILE A 33 7.40 -12.53 -8.64
CA ILE A 33 7.43 -12.18 -7.22
C ILE A 33 8.00 -10.77 -7.04
N ASP A 34 9.11 -10.46 -7.70
CA ASP A 34 9.73 -9.14 -7.68
C ASP A 34 8.79 -8.06 -8.22
N HIS A 35 8.12 -8.34 -9.35
CA HIS A 35 7.11 -7.44 -9.93
C HIS A 35 5.91 -7.22 -9.00
N PHE A 36 5.46 -8.27 -8.30
CA PHE A 36 4.43 -8.14 -7.27
C PHE A 36 4.90 -7.29 -6.09
N PHE A 37 6.15 -7.40 -5.65
CA PHE A 37 6.68 -6.55 -4.58
C PHE A 37 6.88 -5.10 -5.02
N TYR A 38 7.16 -4.86 -6.31
CA TYR A 38 7.32 -3.51 -6.86
C TYR A 38 5.97 -2.79 -7.04
N HIS A 39 4.97 -3.46 -7.62
CA HIS A 39 3.66 -2.85 -7.94
C HIS A 39 2.61 -3.04 -6.85
N GLY A 40 2.53 -4.25 -6.29
CA GLY A 40 1.54 -4.63 -5.30
C GLY A 40 0.09 -4.58 -5.80
N GLU A 41 -0.83 -4.86 -4.89
CA GLU A 41 -2.27 -4.68 -5.14
C GLU A 41 -2.65 -3.18 -5.12
N PRO A 42 -3.58 -2.72 -5.97
CA PRO A 42 -4.45 -3.51 -6.87
C PRO A 42 -3.83 -3.79 -8.26
N TRP A 43 -2.67 -3.22 -8.56
CA TRP A 43 -2.11 -3.19 -9.92
C TRP A 43 -1.57 -4.54 -10.39
N PHE A 44 -1.03 -5.36 -9.50
CA PHE A 44 -0.59 -6.72 -9.79
C PHE A 44 -1.08 -7.67 -8.69
N THR A 45 -1.81 -8.71 -9.07
CA THR A 45 -2.41 -9.69 -8.15
C THR A 45 -1.92 -11.10 -8.47
N LEU A 46 -1.53 -11.84 -7.43
CA LEU A 46 -1.14 -13.25 -7.54
C LEU A 46 -2.35 -14.19 -7.43
N ASP A 47 -3.43 -13.74 -6.78
CA ASP A 47 -4.67 -14.50 -6.69
C ASP A 47 -5.58 -14.17 -7.89
N ARG A 48 -5.94 -15.22 -8.62
CA ARG A 48 -6.80 -15.11 -9.80
C ARG A 48 -8.21 -14.64 -9.43
N LYS A 49 -8.68 -14.95 -8.22
CA LYS A 49 -10.02 -14.53 -7.77
C LYS A 49 -10.11 -13.02 -7.62
N THR A 50 -9.07 -12.37 -7.10
CA THR A 50 -9.03 -10.91 -7.00
C THR A 50 -8.95 -10.28 -8.39
N PHE A 51 -8.18 -10.87 -9.31
CA PHE A 51 -8.17 -10.41 -10.70
C PHE A 51 -9.56 -10.49 -11.35
N ASP A 52 -10.24 -11.65 -11.26
CA ASP A 52 -11.56 -11.83 -11.85
C ASP A 52 -12.59 -10.82 -11.30
N GLN A 53 -12.53 -10.50 -10.00
CA GLN A 53 -13.36 -9.43 -9.41
C GLN A 53 -13.08 -8.06 -10.02
N THR A 54 -11.81 -7.72 -10.30
CA THR A 54 -11.49 -6.46 -10.97
C THR A 54 -11.98 -6.43 -12.41
N VAL A 55 -11.95 -7.58 -13.10
CA VAL A 55 -12.47 -7.72 -14.46
C VAL A 55 -13.98 -7.49 -14.47
N ASP A 56 -14.72 -8.17 -13.60
CA ASP A 56 -16.19 -8.11 -13.54
C ASP A 56 -16.73 -6.72 -13.17
N HIS A 57 -15.97 -5.95 -12.39
CA HIS A 57 -16.43 -4.67 -11.84
C HIS A 57 -15.88 -3.43 -12.56
N GLN A 58 -14.71 -3.52 -13.19
CA GLN A 58 -13.98 -2.34 -13.63
C GLN A 58 -13.38 -2.46 -15.04
N ALA A 59 -12.97 -3.65 -15.48
CA ALA A 59 -12.31 -3.80 -16.77
C ALA A 59 -13.28 -3.70 -17.95
N ASP A 60 -12.86 -3.01 -19.00
CA ASP A 60 -13.59 -2.96 -20.26
C ASP A 60 -13.16 -4.13 -21.18
N SER A 61 -11.88 -4.52 -21.14
CA SER A 61 -11.34 -5.66 -21.90
C SER A 61 -10.21 -6.37 -21.16
N VAL A 62 -10.03 -7.68 -21.42
CA VAL A 62 -8.88 -8.46 -20.92
C VAL A 62 -7.91 -8.70 -22.07
N ARG A 63 -6.65 -8.34 -21.88
CA ARG A 63 -5.57 -8.53 -22.87
C ARG A 63 -4.49 -9.44 -22.32
N ILE A 64 -3.92 -10.27 -23.18
CA ILE A 64 -2.76 -11.11 -22.84
C ILE A 64 -1.54 -10.43 -23.45
N ILE A 65 -0.51 -10.19 -22.65
CA ILE A 65 0.74 -9.58 -23.12
C ILE A 65 1.94 -10.35 -22.55
N ASP A 66 3.08 -10.23 -23.22
CA ASP A 66 4.35 -10.74 -22.71
C ASP A 66 4.87 -9.84 -21.57
N PHE A 67 5.49 -10.47 -20.57
CA PHE A 67 5.98 -9.82 -19.36
C PHE A 67 7.02 -8.74 -19.67
N GLU A 68 7.89 -8.97 -20.65
CA GLU A 68 8.91 -7.99 -21.05
C GLU A 68 8.32 -6.74 -21.69
N ASP A 69 7.22 -6.89 -22.42
CA ASP A 69 6.52 -5.77 -23.01
C ASP A 69 5.70 -5.01 -21.95
N HIS A 70 5.17 -5.73 -20.96
CA HIS A 70 4.53 -5.10 -19.81
C HIS A 70 5.49 -4.18 -19.05
N ILE A 71 6.72 -4.64 -18.76
CA ILE A 71 7.71 -3.85 -18.01
C ILE A 71 8.03 -2.52 -18.68
N LYS A 72 7.98 -2.44 -20.02
CA LYS A 72 8.29 -1.20 -20.74
C LYS A 72 7.23 -0.11 -20.51
N ASP A 73 6.00 -0.51 -20.22
CA ASP A 73 4.82 0.36 -20.09
C ASP A 73 4.08 0.11 -18.76
N ASP A 74 4.78 -0.37 -17.74
CA ASP A 74 4.21 -0.83 -16.47
C ASP A 74 3.59 0.29 -15.63
N GLN A 75 3.92 1.55 -15.91
CA GLN A 75 3.35 2.70 -15.22
C GLN A 75 2.04 3.21 -15.85
N ARG A 76 1.51 2.55 -16.90
CA ARG A 76 0.26 2.95 -17.55
C ARG A 76 -0.98 2.48 -16.79
N TYR A 77 -1.09 2.92 -15.54
CA TYR A 77 -2.27 2.67 -14.72
C TYR A 77 -3.46 3.46 -15.23
N CYS A 78 -4.66 2.89 -15.10
CA CYS A 78 -5.85 3.65 -15.43
C CYS A 78 -6.14 4.72 -14.38
N THR A 79 -6.33 5.94 -14.84
CA THR A 79 -6.71 7.12 -14.04
C THR A 79 -8.18 7.47 -14.15
N CYS A 80 -8.97 6.67 -14.86
CA CYS A 80 -10.41 6.88 -14.98
C CYS A 80 -11.07 6.78 -13.61
N GLY A 81 -11.46 7.94 -13.07
CA GLY A 81 -12.25 8.03 -11.87
C GLY A 81 -13.64 7.46 -12.08
N LYS A 82 -13.81 6.15 -11.96
CA LYS A 82 -15.12 5.53 -11.74
C LYS A 82 -15.27 5.32 -10.24
N LYS A 83 -16.27 6.02 -9.68
CA LYS A 83 -16.71 5.96 -8.29
C LYS A 83 -16.74 4.51 -7.82
N THR A 84 -15.71 4.08 -7.11
CA THR A 84 -15.81 2.89 -6.30
C THR A 84 -17.01 3.14 -5.39
N LYS A 85 -18.03 2.27 -5.44
CA LYS A 85 -18.88 2.09 -4.27
C LYS A 85 -17.88 1.80 -3.17
N HIS A 86 -17.64 2.78 -2.29
CA HIS A 86 -16.86 2.57 -1.09
C HIS A 86 -17.45 1.34 -0.42
N VAL A 87 -16.83 0.17 -0.62
CA VAL A 87 -16.88 -0.87 0.38
C VAL A 87 -16.30 -0.15 1.58
N LYS A 88 -17.15 0.12 2.57
CA LYS A 88 -16.70 0.72 3.80
C LYS A 88 -15.62 -0.20 4.32
N GLU A 89 -14.37 0.14 4.09
CA GLU A 89 -13.30 -0.34 4.92
C GLU A 89 -13.72 0.13 6.31
N HIS A 90 -14.16 -0.82 7.13
CA HIS A 90 -14.22 -0.61 8.56
C HIS A 90 -12.77 -0.51 9.01
N LEU A 91 -12.14 0.63 8.69
CA LEU A 91 -10.97 1.10 9.39
C LEU A 91 -11.47 1.34 10.80
N TYR A 92 -11.17 0.38 11.68
CA TYR A 92 -11.26 0.55 13.12
C TYR A 92 -10.19 1.57 13.52
N TYR A 93 -10.38 2.82 13.13
CA TYR A 93 -9.74 3.92 13.80
C TYR A 93 -10.32 3.93 15.21
N LEU A 94 -9.56 3.41 16.17
CA LEU A 94 -9.71 3.75 17.57
C LEU A 94 -9.56 5.28 17.65
N ALA A 95 -10.68 5.98 17.56
CA ALA A 95 -10.71 7.40 17.81
C ALA A 95 -10.13 7.62 19.21
N PRO A 96 -9.10 8.47 19.39
CA PRO A 96 -8.67 8.82 20.73
C PRO A 96 -9.84 9.55 21.36
N SER A 97 -10.54 8.87 22.28
CA SER A 97 -11.60 9.50 23.04
C SER A 97 -10.97 10.68 23.75
N THR A 98 -11.38 11.88 23.40
CA THR A 98 -11.11 13.09 24.18
C THR A 98 -11.90 12.97 25.47
N ASN A 99 -11.40 12.15 26.39
CA ASN A 99 -11.89 12.12 27.75
C ASN A 99 -10.72 12.50 28.66
N ARG A 100 -10.78 13.76 29.07
CA ARG A 100 -9.90 14.36 30.07
C ARG A 100 -10.01 13.53 31.35
N ASN A 101 -9.01 12.70 31.64
CA ASN A 101 -8.73 12.28 33.00
C ASN A 101 -7.23 12.48 33.27
N LYS A 102 -6.92 13.60 33.92
CA LYS A 102 -5.61 13.94 34.49
C LYS A 102 -5.32 13.11 35.76
N LYS A 103 -5.40 11.78 35.67
CA LYS A 103 -4.99 10.82 36.70
C LYS A 103 -4.50 9.60 35.91
N THR A 104 -3.24 9.20 35.88
CA THR A 104 -2.16 9.22 36.87
C THR A 104 -0.87 9.17 36.05
N LEU A 105 -0.12 10.27 35.96
CA LEU A 105 1.09 10.34 35.12
C LEU A 105 2.29 9.60 35.75
N THR A 106 2.17 9.18 37.00
CA THR A 106 3.21 8.52 37.79
C THR A 106 3.30 7.01 37.58
N GLU A 107 2.25 6.35 37.10
CA GLU A 107 2.26 4.87 36.92
C GLU A 107 2.81 4.43 35.56
N TYR A 108 2.92 5.33 34.57
CA TYR A 108 3.46 5.04 33.23
C TYR A 108 4.98 5.21 33.12
N VAL A 109 5.65 5.76 34.14
CA VAL A 109 7.08 6.09 34.07
C VAL A 109 7.97 4.84 34.06
N ASP A 110 7.51 3.72 34.64
CA ASP A 110 8.31 2.50 34.73
C ASP A 110 8.33 1.66 33.44
N GLN A 111 7.40 1.87 32.50
CA GLN A 111 7.30 1.04 31.29
C GLN A 111 7.92 1.68 30.03
N ASP A 112 8.14 2.99 30.02
CA ASP A 112 8.51 3.74 28.81
C ASP A 112 9.80 4.58 28.95
N ILE A 113 10.76 4.14 29.77
CA ILE A 113 12.07 4.81 29.96
C ILE A 113 12.74 5.09 28.60
N TYR A 114 12.64 4.15 27.65
CA TYR A 114 13.24 4.28 26.32
C TYR A 114 12.63 5.43 25.49
N PHE A 115 11.32 5.63 25.57
CA PHE A 115 10.63 6.70 24.85
C PHE A 115 10.75 8.05 25.55
N TYR A 116 10.89 8.04 26.87
CA TYR A 116 11.11 9.24 27.65
C TYR A 116 12.47 9.88 27.35
N ASP A 117 13.54 9.07 27.28
CA ASP A 117 14.86 9.55 26.90
C ASP A 117 14.86 10.09 25.46
N LEU A 118 14.19 9.40 24.52
CA LEU A 118 14.08 9.88 23.14
C LEU A 118 13.34 11.22 23.05
N TYR A 119 12.25 11.37 23.82
CA TYR A 119 11.47 12.60 23.91
C TYR A 119 12.26 13.77 24.51
N ILE A 120 13.02 13.52 25.58
CA ILE A 120 13.91 14.52 26.18
C ILE A 120 15.02 14.91 25.18
N THR A 121 15.64 13.92 24.54
CA THR A 121 16.76 14.15 23.61
C THR A 121 16.30 14.98 22.41
N TYR A 122 15.15 14.62 21.81
CA TYR A 122 14.55 15.35 20.70
C TYR A 122 14.25 16.81 21.09
N ASN A 123 13.60 17.03 22.24
CA ASN A 123 13.26 18.38 22.68
C ASN A 123 14.50 19.21 23.07
N ASN A 124 15.54 18.60 23.64
CA ASN A 124 16.79 19.28 23.96
C ASN A 124 17.68 19.56 22.73
N PHE A 125 17.44 18.89 21.61
CA PHE A 125 18.13 19.13 20.34
C PHE A 125 17.48 20.27 19.54
N HIS A 126 16.17 20.46 19.71
CA HIS A 126 15.38 21.48 19.01
C HIS A 126 15.13 22.75 19.84
N GLN A 127 15.60 22.80 21.09
CA GLN A 127 15.68 24.06 21.83
C GLN A 127 16.88 24.86 21.36
N ASP A 128 16.64 26.06 20.84
CA ASP A 128 17.67 27.02 20.53
C ASP A 128 18.62 27.22 21.74
N LEU A 129 19.90 27.43 21.44
CA LEU A 129 21.01 27.38 22.39
C LEU A 129 20.97 28.30 23.63
N PRO A 130 20.19 29.40 23.77
CA PRO A 130 20.38 30.28 24.93
C PRO A 130 19.68 29.83 26.21
N THR A 131 18.86 28.78 26.21
CA THR A 131 18.07 28.36 27.41
C THR A 131 18.48 27.03 28.03
N ARG A 132 19.69 26.52 27.77
CA ARG A 132 20.24 25.39 28.54
C ARG A 132 20.62 25.85 29.95
N GLN A 133 19.73 25.69 30.92
CA GLN A 133 20.14 25.57 32.32
C GLN A 133 20.64 24.14 32.54
N ALA A 134 21.94 24.02 32.79
CA ALA A 134 22.54 22.77 33.24
C ALA A 134 21.92 22.40 34.60
N ILE A 135 21.41 21.18 34.70
CA ILE A 135 21.18 20.50 35.99
C ILE A 135 22.52 19.89 36.42
#